data_AF-A0A964ZVS7-F1
#
_entry.id   AF-A0A964ZVS7-F1
#
_cell.length_a   1.000
_cell.length_b   1.000
_cell.length_c   1.000
_cell.angle_alpha   90.00
_cell.angle_beta   90.00
_cell.angle_gamma   90.00
#
_symmetry.space_group_name_H-M   'P 1'
#
loop_
_entity.id
_entity.type
_entity.pdbx_description
1 polymer ?
#
loop_
_entity_poly.entity_id
_entity_poly.type
_entity_poly.pdbx_seq_one_letter_code
_entity_poly.pdbx_strand_id
1 'polypeptide(L)'
;HTICAQMTDAFLAFSKSRGNDLSTPNPEYRFPGLKAGDRWCLCAARWREAAEAGLAPPVILESTHERALEVVALADLEYHALQTA
;
A
#
# COMPACT_ATOMS: atom_id res chain seq x y z
N HIS A 1 9.23 3.87 -1.57
CA HIS A 1 8.21 3.20 -2.39
C HIS A 1 8.74 1.86 -2.83
N THR A 2 8.64 0.84 -1.98
CA THR A 2 9.26 -0.49 -2.17
C THR A 2 8.27 -1.64 -2.06
N ILE A 3 7.08 -1.41 -1.50
CA ILE A 3 6.02 -2.43 -1.39
C ILE A 3 5.00 -2.18 -2.49
N CYS A 4 4.82 -3.15 -3.40
CA CYS A 4 3.72 -3.10 -4.36
C CYS A 4 2.47 -3.68 -3.69
N ALA A 5 1.41 -2.89 -3.59
CA ALA A 5 0.16 -3.31 -2.96
C ALA A 5 -1.04 -3.05 -3.87
N GLN A 6 -2.09 -3.84 -3.70
CA GLN A 6 -3.39 -3.57 -4.32
C GLN A 6 -4.25 -2.76 -3.35
N MET A 7 -4.67 -1.57 -3.77
CA MET A 7 -5.38 -0.63 -2.93
C MET A 7 -6.74 -1.19 -2.50
N THR A 8 -7.15 -0.86 -1.29
CA THR A 8 -8.49 -1.12 -0.74
C THR A 8 -9.12 0.21 -0.30
N ASP A 9 -10.45 0.29 -0.29
CA ASP A 9 -11.13 1.51 0.16
C ASP A 9 -10.77 1.85 1.62
N ALA A 10 -10.64 0.81 2.46
CA ALA A 10 -10.23 0.94 3.85
C ALA A 10 -8.82 1.53 3.99
N PHE A 11 -7.85 1.05 3.20
CA PHE A 11 -6.51 1.61 3.19
C PHE A 11 -6.48 3.05 2.68
N LEU A 12 -7.20 3.35 1.58
CA LEU A 12 -7.22 4.70 1.01
C LEU A 12 -7.80 5.73 1.99
N ALA A 13 -8.90 5.38 2.67
CA ALA A 13 -9.50 6.21 3.71
C ALA A 13 -8.53 6.41 4.90
N PHE A 14 -7.89 5.33 5.36
CA PHE A 14 -6.89 5.39 6.41
C PHE A 14 -5.72 6.28 6.04
N SER A 15 -5.10 6.04 4.88
CA SER A 15 -3.95 6.77 4.37
C SER A 15 -4.26 8.26 4.27
N LYS A 16 -5.44 8.62 3.76
CA LYS A 16 -5.92 10.01 3.71
C LYS A 16 -6.03 10.63 5.11
N SER A 17 -6.59 9.89 6.08
CA SER A 17 -6.68 10.36 7.48
C SER A 17 -5.31 10.57 8.15
N ARG A 18 -4.27 9.90 7.65
CA ARG A 18 -2.86 10.06 8.08
C ARG A 18 -2.06 11.08 7.25
N GLY A 19 -2.75 11.89 6.45
CA GLY A 19 -2.15 12.95 5.64
C GLY A 19 -1.45 12.46 4.37
N ASN A 20 -1.69 11.21 3.96
CA ASN A 20 -1.20 10.65 2.69
C ASN A 20 -2.39 10.36 1.78
N ASP A 21 -2.96 11.41 1.18
CA ASP A 21 -4.10 11.28 0.28
C ASP A 21 -3.67 10.74 -1.08
N LEU A 22 -3.96 9.45 -1.30
CA LEU A 22 -3.75 8.77 -2.58
C LEU A 22 -5.03 8.67 -3.41
N SER A 23 -6.14 9.21 -2.93
CA SER A 23 -7.47 9.03 -3.54
C SER A 23 -7.93 10.25 -4.33
N THR A 24 -7.55 11.46 -3.91
CA THR A 24 -7.95 12.69 -4.59
C THR A 24 -7.12 12.92 -5.85
N PRO A 25 -7.74 13.12 -7.03
CA PRO A 25 -7.02 13.46 -8.25
C PRO A 25 -6.24 14.77 -8.09
N ASN A 26 -5.03 14.81 -8.63
CA ASN A 26 -4.21 16.01 -8.72
C ASN A 26 -3.72 16.20 -10.18
N PRO A 27 -4.48 16.95 -11.01
CA PRO A 27 -4.18 17.13 -12.43
C PRO A 27 -2.83 17.79 -12.73
N GLU A 28 -2.36 18.67 -11.85
CA GLU A 28 -1.06 19.35 -12.00
C GLU A 28 0.10 18.34 -12.08
N TYR A 29 0.00 17.26 -11.29
CA TYR A 29 0.96 16.16 -11.26
C TYR A 29 0.55 14.97 -12.13
N ARG A 30 -0.52 15.10 -12.93
CA ARG A 30 -1.13 14.01 -13.72
C ARG A 30 -1.46 12.78 -12.88
N PHE A 31 -1.84 13.00 -11.62
CA PHE A 31 -2.24 11.93 -10.71
C PHE A 31 -3.76 11.79 -10.75
N PRO A 32 -4.32 10.67 -11.24
CA PRO A 32 -5.77 10.50 -11.35
C PRO A 32 -6.47 10.24 -10.02
N GLY A 33 -5.72 9.99 -8.93
CA GLY A 33 -6.26 9.39 -7.72
C GLY A 33 -6.43 7.87 -7.89
N LEU A 34 -6.13 7.13 -6.83
CA LEU A 34 -6.27 5.68 -6.79
C LEU A 34 -7.66 5.27 -6.27
N LYS A 35 -8.10 4.11 -6.72
CA LYS A 35 -9.30 3.42 -6.26
C LYS A 35 -8.97 1.99 -5.83
N ALA A 36 -9.90 1.33 -5.14
CA ALA A 36 -9.75 -0.08 -4.81
C ALA A 36 -9.47 -0.92 -6.08
N GLY A 37 -8.54 -1.87 -5.96
CA GLY A 37 -8.09 -2.72 -7.06
C GLY A 37 -6.86 -2.20 -7.82
N ASP A 38 -6.58 -0.90 -7.78
CA ASP A 38 -5.38 -0.33 -8.39
C ASP A 38 -4.12 -0.87 -7.70
N ARG A 39 -3.05 -1.08 -8.46
CA ARG A 39 -1.75 -1.47 -7.91
C ARG A 39 -0.87 -0.25 -7.80
N TRP A 40 -0.25 -0.07 -6.64
CA TRP A 40 0.61 1.08 -6.38
C TRP A 40 1.77 0.73 -5.46
N CYS A 41 2.93 1.32 -5.74
CA CYS A 41 4.12 1.16 -4.90
C CYS A 41 4.02 2.12 -3.71
N LEU A 42 3.94 1.58 -2.49
CA LEU A 42 3.86 2.32 -1.24
C LEU A 42 5.24 2.45 -0.58
N CYS A 43 5.43 3.53 0.18
CA CYS A 43 6.52 3.60 1.14
C CYS A 43 6.35 2.51 2.20
N ALA A 44 7.42 1.76 2.51
CA ALA A 44 7.35 0.66 3.47
C ALA A 44 6.84 1.13 4.85
N ALA A 45 7.27 2.30 5.32
CA ALA A 45 6.79 2.88 6.57
C ALA A 45 5.28 3.20 6.55
N ARG A 46 4.72 3.63 5.41
CA ARG A 46 3.27 3.91 5.27
C ARG A 46 2.44 2.63 5.22
N TRP A 47 2.97 1.60 4.57
CA TRP A 47 2.34 0.29 4.61
C TRP A 47 2.36 -0.30 6.03
N ARG A 48 3.49 -0.19 6.75
CA ARG A 48 3.62 -0.65 8.15
C ARG A 48 2.65 0.06 9.09
N GLU A 49 2.53 1.38 8.98
CA GLU A 49 1.56 2.17 9.75
C GLU A 49 0.13 1.66 9.55
N ALA A 50 -0.22 1.25 8.32
CA ALA A 50 -1.53 0.65 8.03
C ALA A 50 -1.65 -0.78 8.58
N ALA A 51 -0.58 -1.58 8.55
CA ALA A 51 -0.57 -2.93 9.11
C ALA A 51 -0.77 -2.92 10.63
N GLU A 52 -0.08 -2.03 11.34
CA GLU A 52 -0.24 -1.81 12.78
C GLU A 52 -1.68 -1.37 13.14
N ALA A 53 -2.36 -0.69 12.22
CA ALA A 53 -3.76 -0.29 12.36
C ALA A 53 -4.78 -1.35 11.89
N GLY A 54 -4.34 -2.51 11.39
CA GLY A 54 -5.21 -3.55 10.83
C GLY A 54 -5.87 -3.19 9.50
N LEU A 55 -5.30 -2.23 8.77
CA LEU A 55 -5.85 -1.66 7.53
C LEU A 55 -4.85 -1.73 6.36
N ALA A 56 -3.84 -2.59 6.46
CA ALA A 56 -2.87 -2.79 5.39
C ALA A 56 -3.53 -3.35 4.12
N PRO A 57 -3.19 -2.80 2.94
CA PRO A 57 -3.62 -3.36 1.67
C PRO A 57 -2.81 -4.63 1.34
N PRO A 58 -3.39 -5.59 0.61
CA PRO A 58 -2.69 -6.81 0.23
C PRO A 58 -1.48 -6.53 -0.66
N VAL A 59 -0.41 -7.31 -0.46
CA VAL A 59 0.91 -7.13 -1.07
C VAL A 59 1.08 -8.06 -2.27
N ILE A 60 1.66 -7.55 -3.36
CA ILE A 60 2.15 -8.38 -4.47
C ILE A 60 3.65 -8.63 -4.23
N LEU A 61 3.98 -9.82 -3.71
CA LEU A 61 5.34 -10.14 -3.25
C LEU A 61 6.35 -10.09 -4.40
N GLU A 62 5.99 -10.64 -5.56
CA GLU A 62 6.84 -10.70 -6.76
C GLU A 62 7.14 -9.30 -7.35
N SER A 63 6.36 -8.29 -6.95
CA SER A 63 6.54 -6.89 -7.34
C SER A 63 7.03 -6.00 -6.19
N THR A 64 7.43 -6.59 -5.05
CA THR A 64 7.92 -5.88 -3.87
C THR A 64 9.45 -5.98 -3.81
N HIS A 65 10.12 -4.84 -3.68
CA HIS A 65 11.58 -4.78 -3.64
C HIS A 65 12.11 -5.27 -2.29
N GLU A 66 13.19 -6.07 -2.28
CA GLU A 66 13.77 -6.69 -1.08
C GLU A 66 14.09 -5.70 0.07
N ARG A 67 14.53 -4.47 -0.24
CA ARG A 67 14.70 -3.37 0.71
C ARG A 67 13.47 -3.03 1.56
N ALA A 68 12.26 -3.49 1.19
CA ALA A 68 11.10 -3.41 2.10
C ALA A 68 11.37 -4.14 3.44
N LEU A 69 12.21 -5.19 3.41
CA LEU A 69 12.62 -5.98 4.58
C LEU A 69 13.47 -5.20 5.59
N GLU A 70 14.00 -4.03 5.21
CA GLU A 70 14.67 -3.11 6.15
C GLU A 70 13.67 -2.42 7.11
N VAL A 71 12.37 -2.44 6.79
CA VAL A 71 11.32 -1.71 7.53
C VAL A 71 10.18 -2.61 8.03
N VAL A 72 9.89 -3.69 7.30
CA VAL A 72 8.75 -4.60 7.53
C VAL A 72 9.26 -6.06 7.50
N ALA A 73 8.80 -6.92 8.41
CA ALA A 73 9.23 -8.31 8.42
C ALA A 73 8.66 -9.08 7.20
N LEU A 74 9.40 -10.07 6.69
CA LEU A 74 8.93 -10.91 5.58
C LEU A 74 7.59 -11.59 5.92
N ALA A 75 7.45 -12.09 7.15
CA ALA A 75 6.23 -12.75 7.61
C ALA A 75 4.99 -11.83 7.54
N ASP A 76 5.14 -10.53 7.81
CA ASP A 76 4.03 -9.57 7.68
C ASP A 76 3.63 -9.40 6.21
N LEU A 77 4.62 -9.35 5.30
CA LEU A 77 4.35 -9.26 3.86
C LEU A 77 3.68 -10.53 3.34
N GLU A 78 4.12 -11.71 3.77
CA GLU A 78 3.55 -13.01 3.41
C GLU A 78 2.12 -13.16 3.95
N TYR A 79 1.88 -12.78 5.20
CA TYR A 79 0.54 -12.81 5.80
C TYR A 79 -0.46 -11.94 5.01
N HIS A 80 -0.01 -10.81 4.48
CA HIS A 80 -0.83 -9.91 3.66
C HIS A 80 -0.70 -10.16 2.16
N ALA A 81 -0.09 -11.27 1.72
CA ALA A 81 0.07 -11.55 0.30
C ALA A 81 -1.28 -11.58 -0.41
N LEU A 82 -1.35 -10.93 -1.57
CA LEU A 82 -2.53 -10.94 -2.43
C LEU A 82 -2.78 -12.38 -2.89
N GLN A 83 -3.88 -12.96 -2.44
CA GLN A 83 -4.28 -14.30 -2.85
C GLN A 83 -4.84 -14.23 -4.27
N THR A 84 -4.16 -14.89 -5.22
CA THR A 84 -4.72 -15.15 -6.54
C THR A 84 -5.54 -16.44 -6.48
N ALA A 85 -6.78 -16.39 -6.98
CA ALA A 85 -7.62 -17.56 -7.19
C ALA A 85 -7.05 -18.48 -8.28
#